data_AF-A0A961IVX7-F1
#
_entry.id   AF-A0A961IVX7-F1
#
_cell.length_a   1.000
_cell.length_b   1.000
_cell.length_c   1.000
_cell.angle_alpha   90.00
_cell.angle_beta   90.00
_cell.angle_gamma   90.00
#
_symmetry.space_group_name_H-M   'P 1'
#
loop_
_entity.id
_entity.type
_entity.pdbx_description
1 polymer ?
#
loop_
_entity_poly.entity_id
_entity_poly.type
_entity_poly.pdbx_seq_one_letter_code
_entity_poly.pdbx_strand_id
1 'polypeptide(L)'
;GRKAFWTGLLSALAKHESTWQPAVVGGGGRWFGLVQISPATARYHGCQAGSGEALKDGAANLSCAVRILDTTVPRDGVIAAGMRGVAADWGPFHQASKREDMRAWMLAQPYCQG
;
A
#
# COMPACT_ATOMS: atom_id res chain seq x y z
N GLY A 1 10.78 15.85 1.39
CA GLY A 1 9.31 15.84 1.34
C GLY A 1 8.76 14.58 0.67
N ARG A 2 8.55 14.59 -0.65
CA ARG A 2 7.70 13.59 -1.35
C ARG A 2 8.08 12.12 -1.16
N LYS A 3 9.37 11.75 -1.22
CA LYS A 3 9.78 10.35 -0.98
C LYS A 3 9.40 9.88 0.44
N ALA A 4 9.68 10.70 1.45
CA ALA A 4 9.34 10.42 2.84
C ALA A 4 7.81 10.33 3.04
N PHE A 5 7.04 11.17 2.35
CA PHE A 5 5.57 11.07 2.34
C PHE A 5 5.10 9.69 1.86
N TRP A 6 5.56 9.22 0.70
CA TRP A 6 5.13 7.92 0.15
C TRP A 6 5.61 6.74 0.99
N THR A 7 6.84 6.79 1.51
CA THR A 7 7.35 5.79 2.46
C THR A 7 6.50 5.75 3.73
N GLY A 8 6.14 6.91 4.26
CA GLY A 8 5.26 7.02 5.42
C GLY A 8 3.88 6.44 5.17
N LEU A 9 3.27 6.79 4.03
CA LEU A 9 1.96 6.28 3.65
C LEU A 9 1.95 4.75 3.54
N LEU A 10 2.97 4.17 2.90
CA LEU A 10 3.11 2.72 2.78
C LEU A 10 3.37 2.04 4.15
N SER A 11 4.10 2.68 5.05
CA SER A 11 4.28 2.19 6.42
C SER A 11 2.97 2.20 7.22
N ALA A 12 2.21 3.30 7.13
CA ALA A 12 0.90 3.42 7.76
C ALA A 12 -0.11 2.42 7.19
N LEU A 13 -0.06 2.16 5.88
CA LEU A 13 -0.85 1.11 5.23
C LEU A 13 -0.44 -0.28 5.71
N ALA A 14 0.86 -0.58 5.76
CA ALA A 14 1.37 -1.88 6.19
C ALA A 14 0.97 -2.23 7.64
N LYS A 15 0.84 -1.24 8.52
CA LYS A 15 0.24 -1.42 9.86
C LYS A 15 -1.13 -2.09 9.78
N HIS A 16 -1.98 -1.61 8.89
CA HIS A 16 -3.39 -2.00 8.80
C HIS A 16 -3.65 -3.24 7.93
N GLU A 17 -2.70 -3.56 7.06
CA GLU A 17 -2.74 -4.73 6.18
C GLU A 17 -2.05 -5.96 6.78
N SER A 18 -0.93 -5.79 7.49
CA SER A 18 -0.11 -6.90 7.97
C SER A 18 0.47 -6.71 9.37
N THR A 19 0.22 -5.58 10.03
CA THR A 19 0.94 -5.20 11.27
C THR A 19 2.45 -5.25 11.05
N TRP A 20 2.91 -4.75 9.89
CA TRP A 20 4.31 -4.75 9.45
C TRP A 20 4.98 -6.13 9.32
N GLN A 21 4.20 -7.20 9.24
CA GLN A 21 4.74 -8.57 9.11
C GLN A 21 4.78 -8.99 7.63
N PRO A 22 5.97 -9.14 7.02
CA PRO A 22 6.10 -9.39 5.59
C PRO A 22 5.67 -10.81 5.18
N ALA A 23 5.54 -11.76 6.11
CA ALA A 23 5.12 -13.13 5.80
C ALA A 23 3.59 -13.34 5.81
N VAL A 24 2.80 -12.31 6.13
CA VAL A 24 1.34 -12.43 6.26
C VAL A 24 0.68 -12.75 4.93
N VAL A 25 -0.23 -13.72 4.97
CA VAL A 25 -1.10 -14.09 3.85
C VAL A 25 -2.55 -13.95 4.28
N GLY A 26 -3.27 -13.02 3.64
CA GLY A 26 -4.66 -12.70 3.96
C GLY A 26 -5.67 -13.26 2.96
N GLY A 27 -6.95 -13.10 3.29
CA GLY A 27 -8.05 -13.39 2.36
C GLY A 27 -8.22 -14.84 1.95
N GLY A 28 -7.84 -15.78 2.82
CA GLY A 28 -7.84 -17.20 2.48
C GLY A 28 -6.77 -17.57 1.45
N GLY A 29 -5.62 -16.89 1.44
CA GLY A 29 -4.49 -17.24 0.57
C GLY A 29 -4.34 -16.36 -0.68
N ARG A 30 -5.02 -15.22 -0.75
CA ARG A 30 -5.12 -14.40 -1.99
C ARG A 30 -4.18 -13.21 -2.02
N TRP A 31 -3.84 -12.66 -0.85
CA TRP A 31 -3.07 -11.44 -0.71
C TRP A 31 -1.86 -11.65 0.18
N PHE A 32 -0.74 -11.05 -0.18
CA PHE A 32 0.57 -11.40 0.37
C PHE A 32 1.35 -10.16 0.80
N GLY A 33 2.07 -10.33 1.90
CA GLY A 33 3.11 -9.41 2.35
C GLY A 33 2.60 -8.15 3.01
N LEU A 34 3.51 -7.19 3.13
CA LEU A 34 3.36 -5.98 3.94
C LEU A 34 2.08 -5.20 3.63
N VAL A 35 1.75 -5.07 2.35
CA VAL A 35 0.55 -4.35 1.90
C VAL A 35 -0.40 -5.25 1.09
N GLN A 36 -0.41 -6.55 1.36
CA GLN A 36 -1.46 -7.48 0.89
C GLN A 36 -1.74 -7.40 -0.62
N ILE A 37 -0.71 -7.58 -1.44
CA ILE A 37 -0.82 -7.58 -2.91
C ILE A 37 -1.15 -8.99 -3.40
N SER A 38 -2.02 -9.11 -4.41
CA SER A 38 -2.28 -10.39 -5.07
C SER A 38 -1.23 -10.68 -6.15
N PRO A 39 -0.86 -11.95 -6.41
CA PRO A 39 0.05 -12.29 -7.51
C PRO A 39 -0.48 -11.86 -8.89
N ALA A 40 -1.81 -11.86 -9.08
CA ALA A 40 -2.42 -11.40 -10.33
C ALA A 40 -2.22 -9.90 -10.54
N THR A 41 -2.48 -9.08 -9.51
CA THR A 41 -2.23 -7.63 -9.52
C THR A 41 -0.75 -7.34 -9.75
N ALA A 42 0.14 -8.05 -9.05
CA ALA A 42 1.58 -7.86 -9.21
C ALA A 42 2.05 -8.12 -10.65
N ARG A 43 1.56 -9.19 -11.29
CA ARG A 43 1.85 -9.47 -12.71
C ARG A 43 1.25 -8.43 -13.65
N TYR A 44 0.02 -7.98 -13.39
CA TYR A 44 -0.62 -6.93 -14.18
C TYR A 44 0.20 -5.62 -14.19
N HIS A 45 0.78 -5.23 -13.05
CA HIS A 45 1.68 -4.08 -12.96
C HIS A 45 3.15 -4.39 -13.28
N GLY A 46 3.46 -5.59 -13.82
CA GLY A 46 4.80 -5.98 -14.22
C GLY A 46 5.82 -5.98 -13.07
N CYS A 47 5.39 -6.27 -11.83
CA CYS A 47 6.26 -6.36 -10.68
C CYS A 47 7.22 -7.55 -10.80
N GLN A 48 8.44 -7.40 -10.26
CA GLN A 48 9.41 -8.50 -10.18
C GLN A 48 8.88 -9.65 -9.30
N ALA A 49 8.24 -9.33 -8.16
CA ALA A 49 7.54 -10.28 -7.31
C ALA A 49 6.18 -10.68 -7.92
N GLY A 50 6.19 -11.60 -8.89
CA GLY A 50 4.98 -12.07 -9.58
C GLY A 50 4.26 -13.27 -8.93
N SER A 51 4.77 -13.78 -7.80
CA SER A 51 4.24 -14.94 -7.08
C SER A 51 3.94 -14.60 -5.61
N GLY A 52 3.09 -15.40 -4.95
CA GLY A 52 2.76 -15.19 -3.54
C GLY A 52 3.97 -15.29 -2.62
N GLU A 53 4.88 -16.24 -2.91
CA GLU A 53 6.11 -16.41 -2.13
C GLU A 53 7.07 -15.22 -2.32
N ALA A 54 7.26 -14.75 -3.56
CA ALA A 54 8.09 -13.58 -3.82
C ALA A 54 7.52 -12.31 -3.18
N LEU A 55 6.19 -12.22 -3.03
CA LEU A 55 5.54 -11.10 -2.36
C LEU A 55 5.69 -11.13 -0.84
N LYS A 56 6.20 -12.20 -0.24
CA LYS A 56 6.57 -12.23 1.19
C LYS A 56 7.92 -11.55 1.46
N ASP A 57 8.72 -11.26 0.43
CA ASP A 57 9.86 -10.36 0.59
C ASP A 57 9.37 -8.92 0.76
N GLY A 58 9.65 -8.30 1.91
CA GLY A 58 9.12 -6.98 2.24
C GLY A 58 9.57 -5.89 1.26
N ALA A 59 10.81 -5.94 0.81
CA ALA A 59 11.34 -4.94 -0.12
C ALA A 59 10.70 -5.09 -1.52
N ALA A 60 10.55 -6.31 -2.02
CA ALA A 60 9.90 -6.61 -3.28
C ALA A 60 8.40 -6.28 -3.23
N ASN A 61 7.73 -6.54 -2.10
CA ASN A 61 6.34 -6.18 -1.87
C ASN A 61 6.14 -4.66 -1.95
N LEU A 62 6.95 -3.89 -1.22
CA LEU A 62 6.89 -2.42 -1.24
C LEU A 62 7.30 -1.85 -2.60
N SER A 63 8.29 -2.45 -3.27
CA SER A 63 8.64 -2.05 -4.64
C SER A 63 7.48 -2.26 -5.61
N CYS A 64 6.71 -3.35 -5.46
CA CYS A 64 5.51 -3.57 -6.25
C CYS A 64 4.41 -2.56 -5.90
N ALA A 65 4.21 -2.26 -4.62
CA ALA A 65 3.28 -1.23 -4.18
C ALA A 65 3.57 0.12 -4.82
N VAL A 66 4.84 0.54 -4.86
CA VAL A 66 5.25 1.78 -5.55
C VAL A 66 4.89 1.76 -7.03
N ARG A 67 5.06 0.64 -7.74
CA ARG A 67 4.67 0.51 -9.16
C ARG A 67 3.16 0.62 -9.37
N ILE A 68 2.37 0.03 -8.48
CA ILE A 68 0.90 0.15 -8.50
C ILE A 68 0.53 1.63 -8.32
N LEU A 69 1.10 2.31 -7.32
CA LEU A 69 0.85 3.73 -7.05
C LEU A 69 1.28 4.66 -8.18
N ASP A 70 2.40 4.36 -8.84
CA ASP A 70 2.87 5.08 -10.03
C ASP A 70 1.89 4.98 -11.20
N THR A 71 1.05 3.95 -11.22
CA THR A 71 -0.03 3.80 -12.19
C THR A 71 -1.31 4.51 -11.73
N THR A 72 -1.78 4.24 -10.50
CA THR A 72 -3.13 4.63 -10.08
C THR A 72 -3.24 6.09 -9.64
N VAL A 73 -2.22 6.63 -8.98
CA VAL A 73 -2.26 8.01 -8.48
C VAL A 73 -2.25 9.02 -9.65
N PRO A 74 -1.38 8.90 -10.67
CA PRO A 74 -1.44 9.78 -11.83
C PRO A 74 -2.71 9.58 -12.67
N ARG A 75 -3.15 8.32 -12.87
CA ARG A 75 -4.40 8.02 -13.60
C ARG A 75 -5.60 8.73 -13.00
N ASP A 76 -5.68 8.78 -11.66
CA ASP A 76 -6.87 9.26 -10.97
C ASP A 76 -6.76 10.71 -10.46
N GLY A 77 -5.56 11.29 -10.47
CA GLY A 77 -5.30 12.67 -10.05
C GLY A 77 -5.47 12.93 -8.55
N VAL A 78 -5.53 11.88 -7.71
CA VAL A 78 -5.71 11.97 -6.26
C VAL A 78 -4.85 10.95 -5.53
N ILE A 79 -4.45 11.26 -4.29
CA ILE A 79 -3.77 10.27 -3.43
C ILE A 79 -4.76 9.18 -3.02
N ALA A 80 -5.92 9.55 -2.47
CA ALA A 80 -6.99 8.62 -2.13
C ALA A 80 -8.34 9.37 -2.04
N ALA A 81 -9.33 8.96 -2.85
CA ALA A 81 -10.69 9.51 -2.76
C ALA A 81 -11.73 8.54 -3.36
N GLY A 82 -12.68 8.04 -2.56
CA GLY A 82 -13.57 6.97 -3.02
C GLY A 82 -12.74 5.75 -3.46
N MET A 83 -12.99 5.22 -4.65
CA MET A 83 -12.22 4.10 -5.25
C MET A 83 -11.03 4.56 -6.12
N ARG A 84 -10.46 5.75 -5.86
CA ARG A 84 -9.41 6.36 -6.68
C ARG A 84 -8.08 6.51 -5.95
N GLY A 85 -6.98 6.52 -6.71
CA GLY A 85 -5.61 6.59 -6.23
C GLY A 85 -5.24 5.30 -5.50
N VAL A 86 -4.60 5.43 -4.33
CA VAL A 86 -4.26 4.31 -3.43
C VAL A 86 -5.53 3.53 -3.03
N ALA A 87 -6.68 4.21 -2.88
CA ALA A 87 -7.90 3.56 -2.46
C ALA A 87 -8.51 2.61 -3.52
N ALA A 88 -7.98 2.62 -4.76
CA ALA A 88 -8.40 1.67 -5.79
C ALA A 88 -8.02 0.22 -5.44
N ASP A 89 -6.89 0.03 -4.76
CA ASP A 89 -6.31 -1.30 -4.51
C ASP A 89 -6.39 -1.73 -3.03
N TRP A 90 -6.43 -0.78 -2.09
CA TRP A 90 -6.23 -1.07 -0.67
C TRP A 90 -7.46 -0.82 0.21
N GLY A 91 -7.92 -1.89 0.87
CA GLY A 91 -9.10 -1.94 1.74
C GLY A 91 -9.11 -0.96 2.92
N PRO A 92 -7.98 -0.70 3.62
CA PRO A 92 -7.93 0.21 4.77
C PRO A 92 -8.41 1.63 4.49
N PHE A 93 -8.34 2.10 3.24
CA PHE A 93 -8.86 3.42 2.86
C PHE A 93 -10.40 3.50 2.91
N HIS A 94 -11.08 2.37 2.85
CA HIS A 94 -12.55 2.27 2.91
C HIS A 94 -13.09 2.13 4.34
N GLN A 95 -12.22 1.89 5.31
CA GLN A 95 -12.58 1.78 6.72
C GLN A 95 -12.29 3.10 7.43
N ALA A 96 -13.33 3.79 7.90
CA ALA A 96 -13.19 5.14 8.47
C ALA A 96 -12.17 5.21 9.62
N SER A 97 -12.20 4.23 10.53
CA SER A 97 -11.26 4.14 11.65
C SER A 97 -9.81 3.97 11.20
N LYS A 98 -9.55 3.04 10.26
CA LYS A 98 -8.21 2.79 9.73
C LYS A 98 -7.68 4.00 8.95
N ARG A 99 -8.54 4.59 8.11
CA ARG A 99 -8.20 5.79 7.34
C ARG A 99 -7.85 6.96 8.25
N GLU A 100 -8.60 7.17 9.33
CA GLU A 100 -8.30 8.26 10.27
C GLU A 100 -7.02 7.99 11.07
N ASP A 101 -6.76 6.75 11.50
CA ASP A 101 -5.49 6.39 12.15
C ASP A 101 -4.28 6.66 11.23
N MET A 102 -4.36 6.27 9.96
CA MET A 102 -3.31 6.57 8.98
C MET A 102 -3.16 8.09 8.77
N ARG A 103 -4.27 8.82 8.65
CA ARG A 103 -4.27 10.28 8.46
C ARG A 103 -3.63 11.00 9.65
N ALA A 104 -4.03 10.67 10.86
CA ALA A 104 -3.50 11.26 12.09
C ALA A 104 -1.99 10.99 12.22
N TRP A 105 -1.55 9.75 11.95
CA TRP A 105 -0.13 9.43 11.97
C TRP A 105 0.65 10.22 10.91
N MET A 106 0.13 10.33 9.69
CA MET A 106 0.76 11.09 8.61
C MET A 106 0.89 12.59 8.94
N LEU A 107 -0.15 13.21 9.50
CA LEU A 107 -0.15 14.63 9.89
C LEU A 107 0.85 14.94 11.01
N ALA A 108 1.17 13.96 11.86
CA ALA A 108 2.17 14.12 12.91
C ALA A 108 3.61 14.16 12.37
N GLN A 109 3.86 13.78 11.12
CA GLN A 109 5.21 13.66 10.59
C GLN A 109 5.76 15.01 10.10
N PRO A 110 7.07 15.30 10.29
CA PRO A 110 7.65 16.60 9.89
C PRO A 110 7.47 16.95 8.42
N TYR A 111 7.39 15.94 7.53
CA TYR A 111 7.21 16.13 6.10
C TYR A 111 5.76 16.43 5.67
N CYS A 112 4.81 16.49 6.61
CA CYS A 112 3.40 16.85 6.39
C CYS A 112 2.99 18.15 7.11
N GLN A 113 3.94 18.88 7.70
CA GLN A 113 3.68 20.10 8.48
C GLN A 113 3.91 21.40 7.69
N GLY A 114 4.09 21.31 6.37
CA GLY A 114 4.36 22.46 5.49
C GLY A 114 3.33 22.61 4.38
#